data_AF-A0A2H0S3M0-F1
#
_entry.id   AF-A0A2H0S3M0-F1
#
_cell.length_a   1.000
_cell.length_b   1.000
_cell.length_c   1.000
_cell.angle_alpha   90.00
_cell.angle_beta   90.00
_cell.angle_gamma   90.00
#
_symmetry.space_group_name_H-M   'P 1'
#
loop_
_entity.id
_entity.type
_entity.pdbx_description
1 polymer ?
#
loop_
_entity_poly.entity_id
_entity_poly.type
_entity_poly.pdbx_seq_one_letter_code
_entity_poly.pdbx_strand_id
1 'polypeptide(L)'
;MTNSKVFFIFFMALTVLFELAGDYLFKKWSLTSNRYTIGAGLLMYFIGTVFWAFSLKHEELSQAIIVFVLLTMIGAVLIGSYLFGEHATLLNKLGILLALLSVVMIEW
;
A
#
# COMPACT_ATOMS: atom_id res chain seq x y z
N MET A 1 23.96 11.96 3.57
CA MET A 1 23.25 11.03 2.66
C MET A 1 22.45 9.94 3.41
N THR A 2 22.92 9.41 4.55
CA THR A 2 22.24 8.32 5.29
C THR A 2 20.88 8.69 5.89
N ASN A 3 20.71 9.94 6.36
CA ASN A 3 19.46 10.36 6.99
C ASN A 3 18.27 10.41 6.01
N SER A 4 18.48 10.81 4.75
CA SER A 4 17.38 10.96 3.77
C SER A 4 16.68 9.64 3.47
N LYS A 5 17.45 8.56 3.27
CA LYS A 5 16.92 7.23 2.99
C LYS A 5 16.17 6.64 4.18
N VAL A 6 16.66 6.86 5.40
CA VAL A 6 15.98 6.40 6.62
C VAL A 6 14.63 7.11 6.79
N PHE A 7 14.58 8.43 6.57
CA PHE A 7 13.32 9.17 6.59
C PHE A 7 12.36 8.72 5.49
N PHE A 8 12.84 8.49 4.27
CA PHE A 8 12.04 7.95 3.18
C PHE A 8 11.38 6.63 3.55
N ILE A 9 12.17 5.64 4.00
CA ILE A 9 11.69 4.31 4.38
C ILE A 9 10.69 4.42 5.54
N PHE A 10 10.98 5.26 6.54
CA PHE A 10 10.10 5.47 7.68
C PHE A 10 8.74 6.05 7.26
N PHE A 11 8.73 7.13 6.48
CA PHE A 11 7.49 7.72 5.98
C PHE A 11 6.75 6.75 5.07
N MET A 12 7.46 5.99 4.23
CA MET A 12 6.82 5.00 3.37
C MET A 12 6.19 3.85 4.15
N ALA A 13 6.85 3.34 5.19
CA ALA A 13 6.28 2.32 6.05
C ALA A 13 4.97 2.82 6.69
N LEU A 14 4.94 4.08 7.16
CA LEU A 14 3.73 4.69 7.69
C LEU A 14 2.65 4.83 6.62
N THR A 15 2.98 5.37 5.44
CA THR A 15 2.05 5.51 4.31
C THR A 15 1.38 4.18 3.99
N VAL A 16 2.18 3.12 3.80
CA VAL A 16 1.67 1.78 3.46
C VAL A 16 0.80 1.24 4.59
N LEU A 17 1.21 1.41 5.85
CA LEU A 17 0.43 0.93 6.99
C LEU A 17 -0.96 1.58 7.04
N PHE A 18 -1.03 2.90 6.86
CA PHE A 18 -2.29 3.64 6.86
C PHE A 18 -3.15 3.31 5.64
N GLU A 19 -2.55 3.16 4.46
CA GLU A 19 -3.26 2.75 3.25
C GLU A 19 -3.89 1.37 3.44
N LEU A 20 -3.11 0.38 3.89
CA LEU A 20 -3.59 -0.98 4.12
C LEU A 20 -4.66 -1.06 5.22
N ALA A 21 -4.55 -0.23 6.26
CA ALA A 21 -5.58 -0.10 7.27
C ALA A 21 -6.89 0.46 6.67
N GLY A 22 -6.78 1.44 5.76
CA GLY A 22 -7.90 1.96 4.99
C GLY A 22 -8.55 0.91 4.11
N ASP A 23 -7.75 0.15 3.35
CA ASP A 23 -8.23 -0.96 2.50
C ASP A 23 -9.00 -2.01 3.30
N TYR A 24 -8.45 -2.41 4.45
CA TYR A 24 -9.13 -3.31 5.37
C TYR A 24 -10.49 -2.76 5.81
N LEU A 25 -10.54 -1.47 6.20
CA LEU A 25 -11.77 -0.82 6.65
C LEU A 25 -12.79 -0.68 5.54
N PHE A 26 -12.37 -0.36 4.31
CA PHE A 26 -13.26 -0.33 3.15
C PHE A 26 -13.80 -1.69 2.80
N LYS A 27 -12.96 -2.74 2.86
CA LYS A 27 -13.43 -4.11 2.65
C LYS A 27 -14.43 -4.51 3.73
N LYS A 28 -14.15 -4.21 5.00
CA LYS A 28 -15.07 -4.46 6.11
C LYS A 28 -16.38 -3.67 5.94
N TRP A 29 -16.30 -2.43 5.47
CA TRP A 29 -17.47 -1.62 5.14
C TRP A 29 -18.30 -2.27 4.01
N SER A 30 -17.67 -2.76 2.94
CA SER A 30 -18.40 -3.41 1.84
C SER A 30 -19.19 -4.64 2.26
N LEU A 31 -18.78 -5.31 3.35
CA LEU A 31 -19.45 -6.49 3.90
C LEU A 31 -20.53 -6.14 4.93
N THR A 32 -20.36 -5.04 5.67
CA THR A 32 -21.25 -4.69 6.81
C THR A 32 -22.12 -3.46 6.57
N SER A 33 -21.88 -2.70 5.50
CA SER A 33 -22.54 -1.42 5.15
C SER A 33 -22.53 -0.36 6.27
N ASN A 34 -21.63 -0.50 7.25
CA ASN A 34 -21.58 0.38 8.41
C ASN A 34 -20.92 1.74 8.08
N ARG A 35 -21.69 2.83 8.21
CA ARG A 35 -21.23 4.19 7.88
C ARG A 35 -20.01 4.67 8.70
N TYR A 36 -19.76 4.10 9.88
CA TYR A 36 -18.58 4.45 10.67
C TYR A 36 -17.29 3.87 10.06
N THR A 37 -17.35 2.69 9.44
CA THR A 37 -16.18 2.04 8.82
C THR A 37 -15.69 2.76 7.57
N ILE A 38 -16.58 3.34 6.75
CA ILE A 38 -16.16 4.14 5.59
C ILE A 38 -15.49 5.45 6.01
N GLY A 39 -16.03 6.12 7.05
CA GLY A 39 -15.42 7.35 7.59
C GLY A 39 -14.03 7.08 8.17
N ALA A 40 -13.88 5.99 8.92
CA ALA A 40 -12.57 5.57 9.43
C ALA A 40 -11.59 5.21 8.29
N GLY A 41 -12.05 4.50 7.26
CA GLY A 41 -11.21 4.15 6.09
C GLY A 41 -10.70 5.40 5.36
N LEU A 42 -11.57 6.37 5.11
CA LEU A 42 -11.21 7.65 4.49
C LEU A 42 -10.20 8.43 5.34
N LEU A 43 -10.36 8.45 6.67
CA LEU A 43 -9.39 9.09 7.56
C LEU A 43 -8.01 8.42 7.50
N MET A 44 -7.95 7.09 7.44
CA MET A 44 -6.68 6.37 7.30
C MET A 44 -5.99 6.69 5.98
N TYR A 45 -6.73 6.69 4.86
CA TYR A 45 -6.22 7.10 3.54
C TYR A 45 -5.70 8.54 3.53
N PHE A 46 -6.42 9.46 4.17
CA PHE A 46 -6.00 10.84 4.27
C PHE A 46 -4.66 10.97 5.03
N ILE A 47 -4.54 10.29 6.18
CA ILE A 47 -3.30 10.27 6.96
C ILE A 47 -2.15 9.62 6.16
N GLY A 48 -2.42 8.51 5.46
CA GLY A 48 -1.45 7.86 4.58
C GLY A 48 -0.95 8.78 3.47
N THR A 49 -1.87 9.50 2.82
CA THR A 49 -1.55 10.48 1.77
C THR A 49 -0.68 11.63 2.28
N VAL A 50 -0.87 12.05 3.53
CA VAL A 50 0.01 13.06 4.15
C VAL A 50 1.44 12.53 4.28
N PHE A 51 1.63 11.30 4.77
CA PHE A 51 2.95 10.68 4.87
C PHE A 51 3.58 10.41 3.50
N TRP A 52 2.77 10.05 2.49
CA TRP A 52 3.20 9.93 1.09
C TRP A 52 3.79 11.25 0.58
N ALA A 53 3.10 12.37 0.81
CA ALA A 53 3.62 13.68 0.40
C ALA A 53 4.96 14.03 1.08
N PHE A 54 5.18 13.57 2.32
CA PHE A 54 6.47 13.75 3.01
C PHE A 54 7.56 12.81 2.51
N SER A 55 7.23 11.59 2.09
CA SER A 55 8.23 10.66 1.53
C SER A 55 8.80 11.18 0.21
N LEU A 56 7.97 11.80 -0.63
CA LEU A 56 8.37 12.40 -1.92
C LEU A 56 9.39 13.55 -1.80
N LYS A 57 9.61 14.10 -0.59
CA LYS A 57 10.69 15.07 -0.38
C LYS A 57 12.09 14.44 -0.36
N HIS A 58 12.17 13.11 -0.32
CA HIS A 58 13.42 12.39 -0.04
C HIS A 58 13.91 11.51 -1.20
N GLU A 59 13.03 11.14 -2.14
CA GLU A 59 13.33 10.31 -3.31
C GLU A 59 12.51 10.76 -4.53
N GLU A 60 12.91 10.35 -5.73
CA GLU A 60 12.15 10.65 -6.95
C GLU A 60 10.77 10.00 -6.93
N LEU A 61 9.80 10.67 -7.55
CA LEU A 61 8.42 10.18 -7.66
C LEU A 61 8.36 8.80 -8.32
N SER A 62 9.17 8.58 -9.36
CA SER A 62 9.29 7.32 -10.08
C SER A 62 9.71 6.17 -9.18
N GLN A 63 10.71 6.38 -8.31
CA GLN A 63 11.19 5.36 -7.38
C GLN A 63 10.22 5.14 -6.22
N ALA A 64 9.68 6.23 -5.65
CA ALA A 64 8.77 6.16 -4.53
C ALA A 64 7.47 5.41 -4.87
N ILE A 65 6.90 5.64 -6.07
CA ILE A 65 5.61 5.05 -6.45
C ILE A 65 5.71 3.54 -6.64
N ILE A 66 6.86 3.08 -7.11
CA ILE A 66 7.13 1.66 -7.32
C ILE A 66 7.15 0.94 -5.96
N VAL A 67 7.90 1.47 -5.00
CA VAL A 67 7.98 0.90 -3.64
C VAL A 67 6.60 0.91 -2.98
N PHE A 68 5.86 2.00 -3.10
CA PHE A 68 4.50 2.10 -2.56
C PHE A 68 3.57 1.06 -3.17
N VAL A 69 3.48 0.99 -4.51
CA VAL A 69 2.59 0.07 -5.22
C VAL A 69 2.92 -1.39 -4.88
N LEU A 70 4.21 -1.75 -4.81
CA LEU A 70 4.60 -3.10 -4.42
C LEU A 70 4.15 -3.44 -3.00
N LEU A 71 4.45 -2.57 -2.04
CA LEU A 71 4.16 -2.83 -0.64
C LEU A 71 2.65 -2.86 -0.37
N THR A 72 1.87 -1.95 -0.97
CA THR A 72 0.41 -1.94 -0.84
C THR A 72 -0.23 -3.11 -1.58
N MET A 73 0.24 -3.48 -2.77
CA MET A 73 -0.25 -4.66 -3.49
C MET A 73 -0.01 -5.94 -2.68
N ILE A 74 1.21 -6.16 -2.19
CA ILE A 74 1.55 -7.34 -1.37
C ILE A 74 0.69 -7.32 -0.09
N GLY A 75 0.63 -6.18 0.59
CA GLY A 75 -0.14 -6.03 1.82
C GLY A 75 -1.63 -6.29 1.62
N ALA A 76 -2.23 -5.77 0.55
CA ALA A 76 -3.64 -5.96 0.23
C ALA A 76 -3.95 -7.43 -0.08
N VAL A 77 -3.07 -8.12 -0.81
CA VAL A 77 -3.21 -9.57 -1.06
C VAL A 77 -3.11 -10.37 0.23
N LEU A 78 -2.19 -10.01 1.14
CA LEU A 78 -2.07 -10.65 2.45
C LEU A 78 -3.32 -10.40 3.30
N ILE A 79 -3.81 -9.16 3.36
CA ILE A 79 -5.03 -8.81 4.08
C ILE A 79 -6.24 -9.55 3.51
N GLY A 80 -6.42 -9.53 2.19
CA GLY A 80 -7.50 -10.25 1.51
C GLY A 80 -7.47 -11.76 1.80
N SER A 81 -6.30 -12.38 1.66
CA SER A 81 -6.16 -13.83 1.86
C SER A 81 -6.28 -14.27 3.33
N TYR A 82 -5.61 -13.59 4.26
CA TYR A 82 -5.59 -14.00 5.67
C TYR A 82 -6.80 -13.52 6.47
N LEU A 83 -7.28 -12.29 6.26
CA LEU A 83 -8.38 -11.72 7.06
C LEU A 83 -9.76 -11.94 6.44
N PHE A 84 -9.85 -12.00 5.11
CA PHE A 84 -11.12 -12.18 4.40
C PHE A 84 -11.25 -13.56 3.74
N GLY A 85 -10.23 -14.41 3.82
CA GLY A 85 -10.26 -15.77 3.27
C GLY A 85 -10.25 -15.81 1.74
N GLU A 86 -9.82 -14.74 1.08
CA GLU A 86 -9.82 -14.68 -0.38
C GLU A 86 -8.73 -15.57 -0.98
N HIS A 87 -9.12 -16.46 -1.90
CA HIS A 87 -8.18 -17.32 -2.60
C HIS A 87 -7.57 -16.57 -3.78
N ALA A 88 -6.28 -16.26 -3.69
CA ALA A 88 -5.53 -15.73 -4.83
C ALA A 88 -5.40 -16.82 -5.91
N THR A 89 -6.03 -16.58 -7.06
CA THR A 89 -5.96 -17.47 -8.23
C THR A 89 -4.53 -17.54 -8.77
N LEU A 90 -4.26 -18.55 -9.59
CA LEU A 90 -2.94 -18.74 -10.22
C LEU A 90 -2.57 -17.55 -11.13
N LEU A 91 -3.56 -16.93 -11.79
CA LEU A 91 -3.38 -15.67 -12.53
C LEU A 91 -2.99 -14.50 -11.62
N ASN A 92 -3.63 -14.34 -10.45
CA ASN A 92 -3.28 -13.25 -9.53
C ASN A 92 -1.82 -13.37 -9.07
N LYS A 93 -1.35 -14.59 -8.81
CA LYS A 93 0.05 -14.86 -8.45
C LYS A 93 1.02 -14.51 -9.58
N LEU A 94 0.67 -14.85 -10.83
CA LEU A 94 1.46 -14.46 -12.01
C LEU A 94 1.46 -12.95 -12.21
N GLY A 95 0.32 -12.28 -11.98
CA GLY A 95 0.22 -10.82 -12.02
C GLY A 95 1.13 -10.13 -10.99
N ILE A 96 1.19 -10.65 -9.76
CA ILE A 96 2.12 -10.17 -8.72
C ILE A 96 3.58 -10.35 -9.17
N LEU A 97 3.89 -11.49 -9.81
CA LEU A 97 5.23 -11.77 -10.31
C LEU A 97 5.62 -10.82 -11.45
N LEU A 98 4.70 -10.54 -12.37
CA LEU A 98 4.89 -9.55 -13.43
C LEU A 98 5.04 -8.12 -12.87
N ALA A 99 4.28 -7.77 -11.83
CA ALA A 99 4.43 -6.50 -11.14
C ALA A 99 5.83 -6.36 -10.52
N LEU A 100 6.34 -7.40 -9.86
CA LEU A 100 7.73 -7.43 -9.37
C LEU A 100 8.76 -7.29 -10.50
N LEU A 101 8.54 -7.91 -11.65
CA LEU A 101 9.42 -7.76 -12.81
C LEU A 101 9.41 -6.32 -13.35
N SER A 102 8.24 -5.66 -13.38
CA SER A 102 8.13 -4.27 -13.84
C SER A 102 8.95 -3.31 -12.98
N VAL A 103 9.03 -3.58 -11.67
CA VAL A 103 9.86 -2.80 -10.73
C VAL A 103 11.33 -2.91 -11.07
N VAL A 104 11.83 -4.13 -11.30
CA VAL A 104 13.22 -4.35 -11.69
C VAL A 104 13.56 -3.60 -12.98
N MET A 105 12.64 -3.55 -13.94
CA MET A 105 12.84 -2.85 -15.21
C MET A 105 12.86 -1.32 -15.09
N ILE A 106 12.17 -0.74 -14.11
CA ILE A 106 12.13 0.72 -13.95
C ILE A 106 13.30 1.21 -13.08
N GLU A 107 13.77 0.38 -12.15
CA GLU A 107 14.86 0.76 -11.24
C GLU A 107 16.27 0.55 -11.82
N TRP A 108 16.42 -0.27 -12.86
CA TRP A 108 17.68 -0.49 -13.62
C TRP A 108 17.75 0.32 -14.91
#